data_AF-A0AAW5S0A8-F1
#
_entry.id   AF-A0AAW5S0A8-F1
#
_cell.length_a   1.000
_cell.length_b   1.000
_cell.length_c   1.000
_cell.angle_alpha   90.00
_cell.angle_beta   90.00
_cell.angle_gamma   90.00
#
_symmetry.space_group_name_H-M   'P 1'
#
loop_
_entity.id
_entity.type
_entity.pdbx_description
1 polymer ?
#
loop_
_entity_poly.entity_id
_entity_poly.type
_entity_poly.pdbx_seq_one_letter_code
_entity_poly.pdbx_strand_id
1 'polypeptide(L)'
;MTGEPPQAFTYEAWRHGGWYVAETVWPNGGCGCVSRNYADGKWRIACDPRPFGEQPTFRTREDAARGEWLFVKALVEATPW
;
A
#
# COMPACT_ATOMS: atom_id res chain seq x y z
N MET A 1 12.23 -9.68 -10.39
CA MET A 1 10.89 -9.51 -10.99
C MET A 1 10.81 -8.12 -11.61
N THR A 2 11.24 -7.98 -12.87
CA THR A 2 10.87 -6.81 -13.69
C THR A 2 9.35 -6.84 -13.88
N GLY A 3 8.66 -5.72 -13.67
CA GLY A 3 7.20 -5.76 -13.70
C GLY A 3 6.54 -4.43 -13.37
N GLU A 4 5.55 -4.09 -14.17
CA GLU A 4 4.60 -3.02 -13.89
C GLU A 4 3.64 -3.46 -12.78
N PRO A 5 2.96 -2.50 -12.10
CA PRO A 5 1.92 -2.83 -11.15
C PRO A 5 0.77 -3.63 -11.81
N PRO A 6 0.04 -4.46 -11.06
CA PRO A 6 -1.19 -5.07 -11.53
C PRO A 6 -2.17 -4.05 -12.14
N GLN A 7 -2.93 -4.47 -13.16
CA GLN A 7 -3.96 -3.63 -13.76
C GLN A 7 -5.14 -3.39 -12.80
N ALA A 8 -5.40 -4.35 -11.91
CA ALA A 8 -6.41 -4.28 -10.87
C ALA A 8 -5.89 -4.96 -9.58
N PHE A 9 -6.50 -4.62 -8.46
CA PHE A 9 -6.19 -5.17 -7.15
C PHE A 9 -7.44 -5.77 -6.51
N THR A 10 -7.23 -6.80 -5.70
CA THR A 10 -8.27 -7.45 -4.92
C THR A 10 -8.27 -6.88 -3.51
N TYR A 11 -9.45 -6.52 -3.03
CA TYR A 11 -9.61 -5.83 -1.76
C TYR A 11 -10.46 -6.60 -0.77
N GLU A 12 -9.99 -6.71 0.47
CA GLU A 12 -10.77 -7.19 1.60
C GLU A 12 -10.91 -6.09 2.65
N ALA A 13 -12.12 -5.83 3.12
CA ALA A 13 -12.36 -4.78 4.10
C ALA A 13 -11.79 -5.18 5.47
N TRP A 14 -11.01 -4.30 6.10
CA TRP A 14 -10.50 -4.52 7.45
C TRP A 14 -11.34 -3.81 8.51
N ARG A 15 -11.27 -4.25 9.78
CA ARG A 15 -12.18 -3.76 10.84
C ARG A 15 -12.03 -2.28 11.21
N HIS A 16 -10.90 -1.65 10.86
CA HIS A 16 -10.57 -0.28 11.29
C HIS A 16 -10.67 0.77 10.19
N GLY A 17 -11.44 0.51 9.13
CA GLY A 17 -11.74 1.47 8.06
C GLY A 17 -10.63 1.56 7.01
N GLY A 18 -10.58 0.59 6.11
CA GLY A 18 -9.50 0.42 5.13
C GLY A 18 -9.56 -0.96 4.52
N TRP A 19 -8.55 -1.32 3.73
CA TRP A 19 -8.58 -2.49 2.87
C TRP A 19 -7.23 -3.21 2.85
N TYR A 20 -7.26 -4.53 2.98
CA TYR A 20 -6.14 -5.37 2.60
C TYR A 20 -6.03 -5.42 1.07
N VAL A 21 -4.80 -5.51 0.56
CA VAL A 21 -4.46 -5.58 -0.86
C VAL A 21 -3.72 -6.90 -1.10
N ALA A 22 -4.37 -7.83 -1.80
CA ALA A 22 -3.89 -9.20 -1.94
C ALA A 22 -2.59 -9.31 -2.76
N GLU A 23 -2.41 -8.43 -3.74
CA GLU A 23 -1.29 -8.47 -4.68
C GLU A 23 -0.01 -7.86 -4.13
N THR A 24 -0.07 -7.25 -2.94
CA THR A 24 1.08 -6.67 -2.26
C THR A 24 1.51 -7.57 -1.12
N VAL A 25 2.75 -8.06 -1.19
CA VAL A 25 3.35 -8.90 -0.15
C VAL A 25 4.60 -8.20 0.39
N TRP A 26 4.50 -7.73 1.63
CA TRP A 26 5.60 -7.10 2.35
C TRP A 26 6.72 -8.11 2.65
N PRO A 27 7.97 -7.64 2.87
CA PRO A 27 9.11 -8.50 3.21
C PRO A 27 8.88 -9.45 4.39
N ASN A 28 8.05 -9.06 5.35
CA ASN A 28 7.70 -9.87 6.52
C ASN A 28 6.60 -10.92 6.24
N GLY A 29 6.16 -11.07 4.99
CA GLY A 29 5.06 -11.96 4.59
C GLY A 29 3.65 -11.38 4.81
N GLY A 30 3.54 -10.14 5.29
CA GLY A 30 2.25 -9.46 5.45
C GLY A 30 1.64 -9.02 4.12
N CYS A 31 0.32 -8.96 4.05
CA CYS A 31 -0.39 -8.38 2.91
C CYS A 31 -0.37 -6.84 2.96
N GLY A 32 -0.59 -6.21 1.81
CA GLY A 32 -0.72 -4.75 1.73
C GLY A 32 -1.97 -4.22 2.41
N CYS A 33 -1.95 -2.95 2.76
CA CYS A 33 -2.95 -2.26 3.56
C CYS A 33 -3.09 -0.80 3.08
N VAL A 34 -4.29 -0.39 2.66
CA VAL A 34 -4.58 1.00 2.29
C VAL A 34 -5.80 1.55 3.03
N SER A 35 -5.76 2.83 3.38
CA SER A 35 -6.86 3.46 4.12
C SER A 35 -7.02 4.94 3.73
N ARG A 36 -8.26 5.42 3.89
CA ARG A 36 -8.61 6.84 3.90
C ARG A 36 -9.23 7.28 5.23
N ASN A 37 -9.20 6.41 6.25
CA ASN A 37 -9.82 6.64 7.55
C ASN A 37 -8.92 7.50 8.44
N TYR A 38 -8.65 8.71 7.94
CA TYR A 38 -7.85 9.73 8.59
C TYR A 38 -8.65 11.05 8.58
N ALA A 39 -8.28 11.98 9.45
CA ALA A 39 -9.00 13.25 9.61
C ALA A 39 -9.11 14.06 8.29
N ASP A 40 -8.15 13.91 7.38
CA ASP A 40 -8.15 14.59 6.08
C ASP A 40 -8.83 13.80 4.94
N GLY A 41 -9.28 12.56 5.22
CA GLY A 41 -10.01 11.72 4.28
C GLY A 41 -9.24 11.30 3.03
N LYS A 42 -7.91 11.50 2.99
CA LYS A 42 -7.04 11.15 1.84
C LYS A 42 -6.58 9.71 1.91
N TRP A 43 -6.45 9.07 0.75
CA TRP A 43 -5.94 7.70 0.66
C TRP A 43 -4.43 7.65 0.91
N ARG A 44 -3.99 6.64 1.66
CA ARG A 44 -2.59 6.36 1.99
C ARG A 44 -2.33 4.86 2.05
N ILE A 45 -1.05 4.51 2.00
CA ILE A 45 -0.54 3.22 2.47
C ILE A 45 -0.65 3.23 3.99
N ALA A 46 -1.39 2.28 4.57
CA ALA A 46 -1.67 2.30 5.99
C ALA A 46 -0.47 1.87 6.85
N CYS A 47 0.38 0.99 6.30
CA CYS A 47 1.57 0.47 6.96
C CYS A 47 2.85 1.20 6.52
N ASP A 48 2.70 2.43 5.99
CA ASP A 48 3.84 3.25 5.56
C ASP A 48 4.73 3.62 6.76
N PRO A 49 6.02 3.27 6.77
CA PRO A 49 6.90 3.55 7.90
C PRO A 49 7.30 5.02 8.02
N ARG A 50 7.02 5.85 6.99
CA ARG A 50 7.34 7.29 7.03
C ARG A 50 6.49 8.03 8.06
N PRO A 51 6.98 9.14 8.63
CA PRO A 51 6.18 10.04 9.45
C PRO A 51 4.89 10.46 8.71
N PHE A 52 3.77 10.56 9.43
CA PHE A 52 2.44 10.79 8.82
C PHE A 52 2.38 12.00 7.87
N GLY A 53 3.08 13.08 8.20
CA GLY A 53 3.14 14.30 7.36
C GLY A 53 3.94 14.13 6.06
N GLU A 54 4.78 13.10 5.97
CA GLU A 54 5.62 12.78 4.81
C GLU A 54 5.05 11.63 3.97
N GLN A 55 3.99 10.97 4.46
CA GLN A 55 3.34 9.88 3.74
C GLN A 55 2.68 10.42 2.46
N PRO A 56 2.94 9.82 1.29
CA PRO A 56 2.29 10.20 0.06
C PRO A 56 0.79 10.00 0.19
N THR A 57 0.05 10.92 -0.41
CA THR A 57 -1.40 10.85 -0.44
C THR A 57 -1.88 10.60 -1.86
N PHE A 58 -2.96 9.85 -1.97
CA PHE A 58 -3.50 9.40 -3.24
C PHE A 58 -4.95 9.84 -3.38
N ARG A 59 -5.38 9.98 -4.63
CA ARG A 59 -6.74 10.41 -4.96
C ARG A 59 -7.75 9.27 -4.82
N THR A 60 -7.33 8.04 -5.09
CA THR A 60 -8.20 6.85 -5.10
C THR A 60 -7.57 5.70 -4.30
N ARG A 61 -8.39 4.69 -3.97
CA ARG A 61 -7.92 3.45 -3.34
C ARG A 61 -6.95 2.70 -4.25
N GLU A 62 -7.28 2.59 -5.54
CA GLU A 62 -6.44 1.96 -6.55
C GLU A 62 -5.10 2.67 -6.71
N ASP A 63 -5.06 4.01 -6.68
CA ASP A 63 -3.80 4.75 -6.71
C ASP A 63 -2.94 4.47 -5.46
N ALA A 64 -3.56 4.36 -4.28
CA ALA A 64 -2.84 4.00 -3.06
C ALA A 64 -2.32 2.55 -3.10
N ALA A 65 -3.10 1.60 -3.60
CA ALA A 65 -2.70 0.19 -3.74
C ALA A 65 -1.54 0.06 -4.74
N ARG A 66 -1.59 0.80 -5.85
CA ARG A 66 -0.49 0.90 -6.81
C ARG A 66 0.76 1.51 -6.17
N GLY A 67 0.59 2.58 -5.39
CA GLY A 67 1.67 3.21 -4.64
C GLY A 67 2.31 2.25 -3.64
N GLU A 68 1.51 1.47 -2.93
CA GLU A 68 1.98 0.45 -1.99
C GLU A 68 2.78 -0.64 -2.70
N TRP A 69 2.25 -1.18 -3.78
CA TRP A 69 2.91 -2.24 -4.56
C TRP A 69 4.29 -1.78 -5.06
N LEU A 70 4.37 -0.56 -5.60
CA LEU A 70 5.64 0.03 -6.05
C LEU A 70 6.62 0.24 -4.89
N PHE A 71 6.13 0.72 -3.74
CA PHE A 71 6.95 0.94 -2.56
C PHE A 71 7.53 -0.37 -2.01
N VAL A 72 6.68 -1.39 -1.84
CA VAL A 72 7.10 -2.71 -1.36
C VAL A 72 8.06 -3.38 -2.32
N LYS A 73 7.82 -3.26 -3.63
CA LYS A 73 8.75 -3.76 -4.64
C LYS A 73 10.13 -3.10 -4.52
N ALA A 74 10.18 -1.77 -4.38
CA ALA A 74 11.45 -1.07 -4.19
C ALA A 74 12.15 -1.48 -2.90
N LEU A 75 11.41 -1.71 -1.81
CA LEU A 75 11.97 -2.22 -0.55
C LEU A 75 12.60 -3.61 -0.70
N VAL A 76 11.92 -4.53 -1.39
CA VAL A 76 12.41 -5.88 -1.68
C VAL A 76 13.66 -5.83 -2.55
N GLU A 77 13.68 -4.98 -3.58
CA GLU A 77 14.86 -4.81 -4.45
C GLU A 77 16.05 -4.18 -3.71
N ALA A 78 15.80 -3.26 -2.78
CA ALA A 78 16.84 -2.63 -1.95
C ALA A 78 17.36 -3.55 -0.84
N THR A 79 16.62 -4.60 -0.48
CA THR A 79 16.99 -5.56 0.57
C THR A 79 17.11 -6.97 -0.05
N PRO A 80 18.21 -7.25 -0.78
CA PRO A 80 18.45 -8.61 -1.26
C PRO A 80 18.81 -9.48 -0.05
N TRP A 81 17.85 -10.27 0.42
CA TRP A 81 18.11 -11.42 1.27
C TRP A 81 18.73 -12.55 0.45
#